data_AF-D4DVN9-F1
#
_entry.id   AF-D4DVN9-F1
#
_cell.length_a   1.000
_cell.length_b   1.000
_cell.length_c   1.000
_cell.angle_alpha   90.00
_cell.angle_beta   90.00
_cell.angle_gamma   90.00
#
_symmetry.space_group_name_H-M   'P 1'
#
loop_
_entity.id
_entity.type
_entity.pdbx_description
1 polymer ?
#
loop_
_entity_poly.entity_id
_entity_poly.type
_entity_poly.pdbx_seq_one_letter_code
_entity_poly.pdbx_strand_id
1 'polypeptide(L)'
;MEAEKLVLNLEIEHAKGDPELQQNVDDIEHVALNEGDGLGYDIKSIYFDEVIKRVKPFYIEVKSTIGGINSPFYLSANEKRVAEEKGKEYSETFAKYPSPSFPPTAETQTQVFGCFRPKYPP
;
A
#
# COMPACT_ATOMS: atom_id res chain seq x y z
N MET A 1 -9.41 9.01 -0.70
CA MET A 1 -8.56 10.21 -0.57
C MET A 1 -7.71 10.26 0.70
N GLU A 2 -8.24 10.42 1.93
CA GLU A 2 -7.36 10.53 3.11
C GLU A 2 -6.56 9.23 3.42
N ALA A 3 -7.06 8.07 2.96
CA ALA A 3 -6.50 6.74 3.17
C ALA A 3 -5.34 6.49 2.22
N GLU A 4 -5.53 6.74 0.92
CA GLU A 4 -4.44 6.67 -0.05
C GLU A 4 -3.32 7.63 0.33
N LYS A 5 -3.64 8.86 0.75
CA LYS A 5 -2.63 9.84 1.18
C LYS A 5 -1.85 9.37 2.39
N LEU A 6 -2.51 8.73 3.35
CA LEU A 6 -1.86 8.12 4.51
C LEU A 6 -0.90 7.00 4.10
N VAL A 7 -1.37 6.06 3.26
CA VAL A 7 -0.53 4.96 2.77
C VAL A 7 0.65 5.49 1.96
N LEU A 8 0.43 6.46 1.07
CA LEU A 8 1.50 7.10 0.28
C LEU A 8 2.59 7.70 1.18
N ASN A 9 2.19 8.47 2.20
CA ASN A 9 3.15 9.06 3.13
C ASN A 9 3.93 7.99 3.90
N LEU A 10 3.27 6.90 4.32
CA LEU A 10 3.95 5.80 5.01
C LEU A 10 4.97 5.11 4.10
N GLU A 11 4.63 4.90 2.83
CA GLU A 11 5.53 4.29 1.84
C GLU A 11 6.74 5.18 1.57
N ILE A 12 6.54 6.51 1.47
CA ILE A 12 7.61 7.50 1.34
C ILE A 12 8.52 7.50 2.58
N GLU A 13 7.95 7.55 3.78
CA GLU A 13 8.74 7.57 5.02
C GLU A 13 9.50 6.26 5.23
N HIS A 14 8.91 5.12 4.86
CA HIS A 14 9.60 3.83 4.85
C HIS A 14 10.77 3.82 3.88
N ALA A 15 10.59 4.28 2.63
CA ALA A 15 11.65 4.33 1.64
C ALA A 15 12.77 5.32 2.01
N LYS A 16 12.45 6.44 2.68
CA LYS A 16 13.46 7.35 3.26
C LYS A 16 14.24 6.72 4.41
N GLY A 17 13.62 5.81 5.17
CA GLY A 17 14.25 5.09 6.27
C GLY A 17 15.17 3.95 5.82
N ASP A 18 15.02 3.48 4.58
CA ASP A 18 15.75 2.33 4.04
C ASP A 18 16.88 2.78 3.09
N PRO A 19 18.16 2.54 3.42
CA PRO A 19 19.31 2.92 2.57
C PRO A 19 19.23 2.39 1.13
N GLU A 20 18.59 1.25 0.91
CA GLU A 20 18.48 0.63 -0.42
C GLU A 20 17.38 1.29 -1.28
N LEU A 21 16.45 2.02 -0.66
CA LEU A 21 15.29 2.65 -1.33
C LEU A 21 15.38 4.18 -1.39
N GLN A 22 16.23 4.80 -0.56
CA GLN A 22 16.36 6.26 -0.44
C GLN A 22 16.55 6.99 -1.77
N GLN A 23 17.26 6.38 -2.72
CA GLN A 23 17.53 6.98 -4.04
C GLN A 23 16.34 6.92 -5.00
N ASN A 24 15.33 6.12 -4.69
CA ASN A 24 14.16 5.86 -5.53
C ASN A 24 12.86 6.35 -4.88
N VAL A 25 12.93 7.14 -3.79
CA VAL A 25 11.75 7.68 -3.11
C VAL A 25 10.86 8.47 -4.06
N ASP A 26 11.45 9.18 -5.03
CA ASP A 26 10.73 9.96 -6.04
C ASP A 26 9.97 9.08 -7.06
N ASP A 27 10.24 7.77 -7.10
CA ASP A 27 9.50 6.80 -7.94
C ASP A 27 8.17 6.36 -7.30
N ILE A 28 7.92 6.73 -6.03
CA ILE A 28 6.67 6.42 -5.31
C ILE A 28 5.62 7.46 -5.69
N GLU A 29 4.51 7.02 -6.28
CA GLU A 29 3.48 7.90 -6.81
C GLU A 29 2.05 7.42 -6.51
N HIS A 30 1.15 8.40 -6.40
CA HIS A 30 -0.28 8.15 -6.31
C HIS A 30 -0.87 8.13 -7.72
N VAL A 31 -1.17 6.93 -8.20
CA VAL A 31 -1.52 6.66 -9.60
C VAL A 31 -2.99 6.94 -9.90
N ALA A 32 -3.89 6.65 -8.96
CA ALA A 32 -5.32 6.95 -9.12
C ALA A 32 -5.60 8.45 -9.37
N LEU A 33 -4.77 9.34 -8.84
CA LEU A 33 -4.87 10.80 -9.08
C LEU A 33 -4.29 11.25 -10.43
N ASN A 34 -3.26 10.57 -10.95
CA ASN A 34 -2.49 11.03 -12.10
C ASN A 34 -2.96 10.41 -13.42
N GLU A 35 -3.30 9.12 -13.44
CA GLU A 35 -3.66 8.37 -14.65
C GLU A 35 -5.12 7.87 -14.65
N GLY A 36 -5.84 8.05 -13.53
CA GLY A 36 -7.23 7.64 -13.33
C GLY A 36 -7.38 6.20 -12.81
N ASP A 37 -8.63 5.83 -12.49
CA ASP A 37 -9.04 4.54 -11.88
C ASP A 37 -8.89 3.31 -12.80
N GLY A 38 -8.16 3.45 -13.91
CA GLY A 38 -8.05 2.44 -14.96
C GLY A 38 -6.96 1.39 -14.73
N LEU A 39 -6.05 1.63 -13.79
CA LEU A 39 -4.84 0.80 -13.62
C LEU A 39 -5.00 -0.33 -12.60
N GLY A 40 -6.06 -0.29 -11.79
CA GLY A 40 -6.39 -1.37 -10.84
C GLY A 40 -5.48 -1.42 -9.62
N TYR A 41 -4.86 -0.29 -9.26
CA TYR A 41 -4.15 -0.02 -8.00
C TYR A 41 -4.13 1.50 -7.74
N ASP A 42 -4.11 1.91 -6.48
CA ASP A 42 -4.06 3.31 -6.08
C ASP A 42 -2.64 3.89 -6.05
N ILE A 43 -1.67 3.12 -5.55
CA ILE A 43 -0.31 3.59 -5.27
C ILE A 43 0.69 2.68 -5.96
N LYS A 44 1.67 3.30 -6.62
CA LYS A 44 2.87 2.63 -7.10
C LYS A 44 4.02 2.98 -6.17
N SER A 45 4.45 1.98 -5.42
CA SER A 45 5.56 2.03 -4.48
C SER A 45 6.75 1.24 -5.02
N ILE A 46 7.76 1.06 -4.17
CA ILE A 46 8.99 0.35 -4.46
C ILE A 46 9.35 -0.62 -3.34
N TYR A 47 10.06 -1.69 -3.71
CA TYR A 47 10.65 -2.65 -2.79
C TYR A 47 12.04 -3.07 -3.28
N PHE A 48 12.91 -3.46 -2.35
CA PHE A 48 14.23 -3.99 -2.70
C PHE A 48 14.14 -5.52 -2.83
N ASP A 49 14.47 -6.04 -4.00
CA ASP A 49 14.53 -7.48 -4.25
C ASP A 49 15.94 -7.98 -3.92
N GLU A 50 16.07 -8.72 -2.81
CA GLU A 50 17.38 -9.18 -2.32
C GLU A 50 18.02 -10.24 -3.23
N VAL A 51 17.22 -10.95 -4.04
CA VAL A 51 17.72 -12.01 -4.95
C VAL A 51 18.49 -11.38 -6.10
N ILE A 52 17.92 -10.33 -6.69
CA ILE A 52 18.53 -9.64 -7.84
C ILE A 52 19.30 -8.37 -7.46
N LYS A 53 19.27 -7.98 -6.17
CA LYS A 53 19.90 -6.78 -5.60
C LYS A 53 19.51 -5.50 -6.34
N ARG A 54 18.20 -5.32 -6.57
CA ARG A 54 17.65 -4.15 -7.27
C ARG A 54 16.31 -3.73 -6.69
N VAL A 55 16.03 -2.43 -6.82
CA VAL A 55 14.72 -1.86 -6.53
C VAL A 55 13.74 -2.24 -7.65
N LYS A 56 12.54 -2.64 -7.25
CA LYS A 56 11.45 -3.05 -8.14
C LYS A 56 10.15 -2.36 -7.72
N PRO A 57 9.21 -2.15 -8.67
CA PRO A 57 7.92 -1.56 -8.35
C PRO A 57 7.06 -2.50 -7.50
N PHE A 58 6.27 -1.92 -6.62
CA PHE A 58 5.27 -2.59 -5.80
C PHE A 58 3.93 -1.87 -5.94
N TYR A 59 2.86 -2.60 -6.22
CA TYR A 59 1.56 -2.04 -6.53
C TYR A 59 0.61 -2.23 -5.35
N ILE A 60 0.01 -1.15 -4.88
CA ILE A 60 -0.82 -1.15 -3.67
C ILE A 60 -2.21 -0.63 -4.01
N GLU A 61 -3.20 -1.46 -3.72
CA GLU A 61 -4.61 -1.09 -3.71
C GLU A 61 -5.05 -0.79 -2.27
N VAL A 62 -5.65 0.38 -2.06
CA VAL A 62 -6.00 0.89 -0.73
C VAL A 62 -7.49 0.72 -0.48
N LYS A 63 -7.82 -0.14 0.47
CA LYS A 63 -9.21 -0.30 0.94
C LYS A 63 -9.38 0.41 2.28
N SER A 64 -10.36 1.31 2.37
CA SER A 64 -10.74 1.89 3.66
C SER A 64 -11.85 1.07 4.31
N THR A 65 -11.72 0.72 5.59
CA THR A 65 -12.79 0.06 6.34
C THR A 65 -12.94 0.64 7.74
N ILE A 66 -14.19 0.74 8.19
CA ILE A 66 -14.55 1.02 9.60
C ILE A 66 -14.68 -0.27 10.42
N GLY A 67 -14.67 -1.43 9.75
CA GLY A 67 -14.76 -2.74 10.38
C GLY A 67 -13.43 -3.28 10.92
N GLY A 68 -13.46 -4.48 11.50
CA GLY A 68 -12.24 -5.19 11.95
C GLY A 68 -11.47 -5.82 10.79
N ILE A 69 -10.31 -6.41 11.07
CA ILE A 69 -9.40 -7.03 10.09
C ILE A 69 -10.04 -8.13 9.23
N ASN A 70 -11.11 -8.76 9.72
CA ASN A 70 -11.84 -9.84 9.03
C ASN A 70 -13.02 -9.34 8.20
N SER A 71 -13.11 -8.03 7.98
CA SER A 71 -14.22 -7.46 7.21
C SER A 71 -14.09 -7.87 5.74
N PRO A 72 -15.16 -8.38 5.10
CA PRO A 72 -15.13 -8.64 3.68
C PRO A 72 -14.92 -7.34 2.92
N PHE A 73 -14.26 -7.43 1.77
CA PHE A 73 -14.02 -6.31 0.87
C PHE A 73 -14.46 -6.68 -0.54
N TYR A 74 -14.71 -5.65 -1.35
CA TYR A 74 -15.03 -5.80 -2.75
C TYR A 74 -13.82 -5.47 -3.59
N LEU A 75 -13.59 -6.31 -4.61
CA LEU A 75 -12.54 -6.16 -5.60
C LEU A 75 -13.19 -5.95 -6.96
N SER A 76 -12.79 -4.92 -7.69
CA SER A 76 -13.26 -4.75 -9.07
C SER A 76 -12.66 -5.82 -9.98
N ALA A 77 -13.29 -6.07 -11.14
CA ALA A 77 -12.77 -7.02 -12.11
C ALA A 77 -11.37 -6.60 -12.63
N ASN A 78 -11.10 -5.29 -12.67
CA ASN A 78 -9.81 -4.77 -13.11
C ASN A 78 -8.74 -4.98 -12.04
N GLU A 79 -9.02 -4.64 -10.77
CA GLU A 79 -8.11 -4.91 -9.64
C GLU A 79 -7.77 -6.39 -9.55
N LYS A 80 -8.76 -7.28 -9.71
CA LYS A 80 -8.53 -8.74 -9.74
C LYS A 80 -7.57 -9.16 -10.84
N ARG A 81 -7.81 -8.68 -12.07
CA ARG A 81 -6.97 -8.98 -13.22
C ARG A 81 -5.53 -8.51 -13.00
N VAL A 82 -5.36 -7.32 -12.43
CA VAL A 82 -4.04 -6.73 -12.18
C VAL A 82 -3.32 -7.44 -11.03
N ALA A 83 -4.04 -7.81 -9.98
CA ALA A 83 -3.50 -8.65 -8.89
C ALA A 83 -3.01 -10.00 -9.42
N GLU A 84 -3.76 -10.64 -10.32
CA GLU A 84 -3.36 -11.90 -10.97
C GLU A 84 -2.13 -11.71 -11.89
N GLU A 85 -2.05 -10.59 -12.62
CA GLU A 85 -0.95 -10.28 -13.54
C GLU A 85 0.36 -9.97 -12.80
N LYS A 86 0.30 -9.15 -11.75
CA LYS A 86 1.45 -8.70 -10.95
C LYS A 86 1.84 -9.70 -9.86
N GLY A 87 0.90 -10.54 -9.41
CA GLY A 87 1.11 -11.57 -8.42
C GLY A 87 1.74 -11.02 -7.14
N LYS A 88 2.97 -11.46 -6.86
CA LYS A 88 3.73 -11.11 -5.64
C LYS A 88 4.17 -9.64 -5.56
N GLU A 89 4.06 -8.88 -6.65
CA GLU A 89 4.36 -7.45 -6.69
C GLU A 89 3.12 -6.59 -6.39
N TYR A 90 1.99 -7.20 -6.03
CA TYR A 90 0.73 -6.54 -5.74
C TYR A 90 0.25 -6.84 -4.32
N SER A 91 -0.33 -5.84 -3.65
CA SER A 91 -0.91 -6.00 -2.31
C SER A 91 -2.14 -5.13 -2.12
N GLU A 92 -3.08 -5.66 -1.35
CA GLU A 92 -4.24 -4.92 -0.87
C GLU A 92 -3.99 -4.51 0.59
N THR A 93 -4.12 -3.23 0.89
CA THR A 93 -3.86 -2.70 2.24
C THR A 93 -5.10 -2.03 2.81
N PHE A 94 -5.31 -2.23 4.12
CA PHE A 94 -6.42 -1.59 4.83
C PHE A 94 -5.95 -0.34 5.59
N ALA A 95 -6.45 0.81 5.17
CA ALA A 95 -6.34 2.03 5.95
C ALA A 95 -7.54 2.10 6.91
N LYS A 96 -7.32 1.76 8.19
CA LYS A 96 -8.34 1.91 9.23
C LYS A 96 -8.39 3.38 9.66
N TYR A 97 -9.51 4.04 9.41
CA TYR A 97 -9.76 5.35 10.00
C TYR A 97 -10.26 5.23 11.44
N PRO A 98 -9.78 6.07 12.36
CA PRO A 98 -10.51 6.26 13.61
C PRO A 98 -11.85 6.91 13.27
N SER A 99 -12.95 6.22 13.59
CA SER A 99 -14.28 6.80 13.47
C SER A 99 -14.37 8.07 14.33
N PRO A 100 -14.96 9.18 13.87
CA PRO A 100 -15.20 10.35 14.72
C PRO A 100 -16.12 10.05 15.92
N SER A 101 -16.87 8.95 15.90
CA SER A 101 -17.64 8.46 17.07
C SER A 101 -16.82 7.62 18.07
N PHE A 102 -15.56 7.33 17.77
CA PHE A 102 -14.59 6.69 18.66
C PHE A 102 -13.28 7.50 18.62
N PRO A 103 -13.14 8.53 19.48
CA PRO A 103 -11.93 9.34 19.48
C PRO A 103 -10.71 8.44 19.67
N PRO A 104 -9.63 8.65 18.90
CA PRO A 104 -8.42 7.85 19.06
C PRO A 104 -7.86 8.11 20.46
N THR A 105 -7.99 7.13 21.36
CA THR A 105 -7.15 7.08 22.56
C THR A 105 -5.70 6.91 22.11
N ALA A 106 -4.74 7.40 22.90
CA ALA A 106 -3.31 7.45 22.56
C ALA A 106 -2.67 6.11 22.14
N GLU A 107 -3.40 5.00 22.28
CA GLU A 107 -3.02 3.63 21.89
C GLU A 107 -3.66 3.16 20.59
N THR A 108 -4.56 3.94 19.98
CA THR A 108 -5.08 3.68 18.62
C THR A 108 -4.03 4.09 17.61
N GLN A 109 -2.88 3.42 17.67
CA GLN A 109 -1.91 3.44 16.60
C GLN A 109 -2.65 3.05 15.32
N THR A 110 -2.51 3.90 14.31
CA THR A 110 -2.92 3.63 12.93
C THR A 110 -2.35 2.28 12.51
N GLN A 111 -3.17 1.25 12.59
CA GLN A 111 -2.75 -0.10 12.30
C GLN A 111 -3.05 -0.35 10.82
N VAL A 112 -2.04 -0.10 9.97
CA VAL A 112 -2.07 -0.55 8.58
C VAL A 112 -1.92 -2.07 8.61
N PHE A 113 -3.05 -2.75 8.57
CA PHE A 113 -3.08 -4.21 8.51
C PHE A 113 -3.09 -4.65 7.05
N GLY A 114 -2.16 -5.54 6.71
CA GLY A 114 -2.19 -6.26 5.43
C GLY A 114 -0.95 -6.12 4.57
N CYS A 115 0.01 -5.23 4.89
CA CYS A 115 1.25 -5.18 4.13
C CYS A 115 2.21 -6.29 4.60
N PHE A 116 1.95 -7.52 4.17
CA PHE A 116 3.07 -8.45 3.95
C PHE A 116 3.87 -7.87 2.79
N ARG A 117 4.71 -6.87 3.04
CA ARG A 117 5.86 -6.66 2.16
C ARG A 117 6.59 -7.99 2.18
N PRO A 118 6.74 -8.68 1.05
CA PRO A 118 7.53 -9.88 1.07
C PRO A 118 8.96 -9.47 1.41
N LYS A 119 9.41 -9.79 2.63
CA LYS A 119 10.84 -9.98 2.88
C LYS A 119 11.19 -11.28 2.16
N TYR A 120 11.90 -11.22 1.05
CA TYR A 120 12.41 -12.41 0.34
C TYR A 120 13.94 -12.30 0.20
N PRO A 121 14.73 -13.40 0.33
CA PRO A 121 14.57 -14.62 1.16
C PRO A 121 15.92 -15.11 1.80
N PRO A 122 15.97 -16.20 2.62
CA PRO A 122 14.92 -16.89 3.39
C PRO A 122 14.60 -16.24 4.74
#